data_AF-A0A7W5ICU8-F1
#
_entry.id   AF-A0A7W5ICU8-F1
#
_cell.length_a   1.000
_cell.length_b   1.000
_cell.length_c   1.000
_cell.angle_alpha   90.00
_cell.angle_beta   90.00
_cell.angle_gamma   90.00
#
_symmetry.space_group_name_H-M   'P 1'
#
loop_
_entity.id
_entity.type
_entity.pdbx_description
1 polymer ?
#
loop_
_entity_poly.entity_id
_entity_poly.type
_entity_poly.pdbx_seq_one_letter_code
_entity_poly.pdbx_strand_id
1 'polypeptide(L)' 'MDSFDELQFELGVATCCGKCEESVRDVMAQSGVCASRCGVSHHHAHPVVAVPHVVPLTFYERKAA' A
#
# COMPACT_ATOMS: atom_id res chain seq x y z
N MET A 1 4.72 0.97 11.26
CA MET A 1 5.23 0.69 9.90
C MET A 1 5.49 1.99 9.15
N ASP A 2 6.21 2.91 9.79
CA ASP A 2 6.37 4.29 9.30
C ASP A 2 7.85 4.60 9.00
N SER A 3 8.75 3.64 9.20
CA SER A 3 10.17 3.75 8.88
C SER A 3 10.68 2.54 8.10
N PHE A 4 11.65 2.78 7.23
CA PHE A 4 12.34 1.73 6.49
C PHE A 4 13.05 0.73 7.43
N ASP A 5 13.60 1.20 8.55
CA ASP A 5 14.32 0.35 9.51
C ASP A 5 13.42 -0.69 10.17
N GLU A 6 12.17 -0.31 10.48
CA GLU A 6 11.14 -1.22 11.01
C GLU A 6 10.81 -2.31 9.98
N LEU A 7 10.64 -1.90 8.72
CA LEU A 7 10.40 -2.80 7.59
C LEU A 7 11.58 -3.76 7.36
N GLN A 8 12.82 -3.27 7.50
CA GLN A 8 14.04 -4.05 7.34
C GLN A 8 14.16 -5.11 8.43
N PHE A 9 13.84 -4.78 9.68
CA PHE A 9 13.88 -5.71 10.79
C PHE A 9 12.78 -6.79 10.69
N GLU A 10 11.53 -6.39 10.45
CA GLU A 10 10.40 -7.30 10.50
C GLU A 10 10.25 -8.17 9.26
N LEU A 11 10.43 -7.58 8.08
CA LEU A 11 10.21 -8.24 6.80
C LEU A 11 11.50 -8.65 6.10
N GLY A 12 12.66 -8.31 6.68
CA GLY A 12 13.96 -8.62 6.10
C GLY A 12 14.23 -7.88 4.78
N VAL A 13 13.56 -6.75 4.51
CA VAL A 13 13.80 -6.00 3.27
C VAL A 13 15.26 -5.55 3.18
N ALA A 14 15.84 -5.59 1.98
CA ALA A 14 17.24 -5.24 1.70
C ALA A 14 18.31 -6.06 2.47
N THR A 15 17.97 -7.08 3.26
CA THR A 15 18.95 -7.85 4.06
C THR A 15 19.84 -8.81 3.26
N CYS A 16 19.44 -9.19 2.05
CA CYS A 16 20.17 -10.18 1.23
C CYS A 16 21.28 -9.56 0.36
N CYS A 17 20.93 -8.64 -0.54
CA CYS A 17 21.90 -8.01 -1.44
C CYS A 17 21.76 -6.48 -1.53
N GLY A 18 20.89 -5.86 -0.72
CA GLY A 18 20.69 -4.40 -0.65
C GLY A 18 20.02 -3.74 -1.87
N LYS A 19 19.98 -4.40 -3.03
CA LYS A 19 19.57 -3.78 -4.31
C LYS A 19 18.14 -3.25 -4.35
N CYS A 20 17.26 -3.71 -3.45
CA CYS A 20 15.87 -3.27 -3.39
C CYS A 20 15.64 -2.04 -2.49
N GLU A 21 16.65 -1.56 -1.76
CA GLU A 21 16.49 -0.47 -0.80
C GLU A 21 15.88 0.79 -1.41
N GLU A 22 16.47 1.31 -2.50
CA GLU A 22 15.99 2.53 -3.17
C GLU A 22 14.53 2.38 -3.63
N SER A 23 14.22 1.27 -4.30
CA SER A 23 12.87 0.99 -4.80
C SER A 23 11.84 0.90 -3.66
N VAL A 24 12.23 0.39 -2.49
CA VAL A 24 11.32 0.28 -1.34
C VAL A 24 11.11 1.65 -0.72
N ARG A 25 12.16 2.46 -0.58
CA ARG A 25 12.06 3.85 -0.10
C ARG A 25 11.16 4.69 -1.00
N ASP A 26 11.28 4.53 -2.32
CA ASP A 26 10.40 5.19 -3.30
C ASP A 26 8.93 4.79 -3.11
N VAL A 27 8.65 3.49 -2.93
CA VAL A 27 7.30 3.00 -2.68
C VAL A 27 6.76 3.50 -1.34
N MET A 28 7.59 3.59 -0.30
CA MET A 28 7.19 4.15 1.00
C MET A 28 6.87 5.64 0.92
N ALA A 29 7.61 6.41 0.11
CA ALA A 29 7.28 7.81 -0.16
C ALA A 29 5.97 7.95 -0.95
N GLN A 30 5.68 7.01 -1.85
CA GLN A 30 4.47 6.99 -2.67
C GLN A 30 3.26 6.38 -1.95
N SER A 31 3.43 5.55 -0.92
CA SER A 31 2.32 4.83 -0.28
C SER A 31 1.34 5.78 0.44
N GLY A 32 1.80 6.94 0.91
CA GLY A 32 0.94 8.03 1.40
C GLY A 32 0.05 8.68 0.32
N VAL A 33 0.39 8.49 -0.96
CA VAL A 33 -0.41 8.95 -2.10
C VAL A 33 -1.68 8.11 -2.23
N CYS A 34 -1.64 6.81 -1.95
CA CYS A 34 -2.85 5.96 -1.95
C CYS A 34 -3.83 6.37 -0.83
N ALA A 35 -3.37 6.64 0.39
CA ALA A 35 -4.24 7.15 1.45
C ALA A 35 -4.89 8.50 1.07
N SER A 36 -4.12 9.38 0.45
CA SER A 36 -4.57 10.72 0.03
C SER A 36 -5.50 10.70 -1.20
N ARG A 37 -5.26 9.81 -2.17
CA ARG A 37 -6.00 9.75 -3.44
C ARG A 37 -7.15 8.75 -3.44
N CYS A 38 -7.05 7.68 -2.67
CA CYS A 38 -8.09 6.64 -2.60
C CYS A 38 -9.12 6.92 -1.51
N GLY A 39 -9.01 8.04 -0.77
CA GLY A 39 -9.95 8.40 0.29
C GLY A 39 -9.92 7.46 1.50
N VAL A 40 -8.91 6.58 1.58
CA VAL A 40 -8.71 5.68 2.73
C VAL A 40 -8.01 6.49 3.82
N SER A 41 -8.82 7.21 4.59
CA SER A 41 -8.38 7.79 5.85
C SER A 41 -8.11 6.63 6.81
N HIS A 42 -6.87 6.47 7.30
CA HIS A 42 -6.61 5.59 8.42
C HIS A 42 -7.52 6.03 9.58
N HIS A 43 -8.48 5.19 9.94
CA HIS A 43 -9.49 5.46 10.96
C HIS A 43 -8.86 5.58 12.36
N HIS A 44 -8.14 6.66 12.63
CA HIS A 44 -8.05 7.22 13.97
C HIS A 44 -9.27 8.12 14.17
N ALA A 45 -10.39 7.47 14.49
CA ALA A 45 -11.59 8.01 15.13
C ALA A 45 -11.97 9.47 14.81
N HIS A 46 -12.43 9.76 13.58
CA HIS A 46 -13.29 10.92 13.31
C HIS A 46 -14.33 10.56 12.24
N PRO A 47 -15.59 11.03 12.36
CA PRO A 47 -16.65 10.65 11.43
C PRO A 47 -16.50 11.49 10.16
N VAL A 48 -15.84 10.94 9.15
CA VAL A 48 -15.82 11.53 7.80
C VAL A 48 -16.79 10.73 6.95
N VAL A 49 -17.76 11.43 6.35
CA VAL A 49 -18.82 10.84 5.53
C VAL A 49 -18.18 10.16 4.32
N ALA A 50 -18.20 8.82 4.31
CA ALA A 50 -17.65 8.02 3.22
C ALA A 50 -18.51 8.19 1.97
N VAL A 51 -17.96 8.82 0.92
CA VAL A 51 -18.56 8.80 -0.41
C VAL A 51 -18.07 7.53 -1.11
N PRO A 52 -18.95 6.58 -1.49
CA PRO A 52 -18.52 5.34 -2.14
C PRO A 52 -17.95 5.66 -3.53
N HIS A 53 -16.66 5.36 -3.73
CA HIS A 53 -16.03 5.44 -5.04
C HIS A 53 -16.26 4.11 -5.79
N VAL A 54 -17.18 4.12 -6.75
CA VAL A 54 -17.53 2.94 -7.55
C VAL A 54 -16.58 2.85 -8.75
N VAL A 55 -15.56 2.02 -8.65
CA VAL A 55 -14.68 1.68 -9.79
C VAL A 55 -15.25 0.45 -10.50
N PRO A 56 -15.49 0.50 -11.82
CA PRO A 56 -15.91 -0.68 -12.57
C PRO A 56 -14.80 -1.75 -12.55
N LEU A 57 -15.10 -2.92 -12.01
CA LEU A 57 -14.23 -4.09 -12.07
C LEU A 57 -14.72 -5.04 -13.16
N THR A 58 -13.82 -5.45 -14.04
CA THR A 58 -14.08 -6.51 -15.02
C THR A 58 -13.65 -7.86 -14.44
N PHE A 59 -14.60 -8.75 -14.20
CA PHE A 59 -14.32 -10.12 -13.80
C PHE A 59 -14.18 -11.00 -15.05
N TYR A 60 -13.09 -11.77 -15.13
CA TYR A 60 -12.93 -12.80 -16.16
C TYR A 60 -13.30 -14.17 -15.57
N GLU A 61 -14.05 -14.96 -16.32
CA GLU A 61 -14.45 -16.31 -15.89
C GLU A 61 -13.26 -17.28 -15.97
N ARG A 62 -13.10 -18.12 -14.94
CA ARG A 62 -12.14 -19.21 -14.97
C ARG A 62 -12.69 -20.34 -15.85
N LYS A 63 -12.09 -20.60 -17.01
CA LYS A 63 -12.38 -21.83 -17.78
C LYS A 63 -11.83 -23.06 -17.04
N ALA A 64 -12.69 -24.03 -16.73
CA ALA A 64 -12.26 -25.36 -16.32
C ALA A 64 -11.75 -26.16 -17.54
N ALA A 65 -10.72 -26.98 -17.33
CA ALA A 65 -10.11 -27.86 -18.33
C ALA A 65 -10.82 -29.22 -18.39
#